data_AF-A0A1B6IKE7-F1
#
_entry.id   AF-A0A1B6IKE7-F1
#
_cell.length_a   1.000
_cell.length_b   1.000
_cell.length_c   1.000
_cell.angle_alpha   90.00
_cell.angle_beta   90.00
_cell.angle_gamma   90.00
#
_symmetry.space_group_name_H-M   'P 1'
#
loop_
_entity.id
_entity.type
_entity.pdbx_description
1 polymer ?
#
loop_
_entity_poly.entity_id
_entity_poly.type
_entity_poly.pdbx_seq_one_letter_code
_entity_poly.pdbx_strand_id
1 'polypeptide(L)'
;ESPLLIYNTKFDIRQWFLVTSVYPLTIWFYKECYLRFSSQPFSLVNLHESIHLTNNAIQRNYSNNRHRDPKLPHENMWHSSKFQDYLNEIGETDKWRTVILPGMKQGIVGAVLASQDDMIDRANSFELYGADFLLGIDYIPILLEINMGPAMYASTKVTGDICRSVHG
;
A
#
# COMPACT_ATOMS: atom_id res chain seq x y z
N GLU A 1 -8.34 2.48 16.77
CA GLU A 1 -8.55 2.69 15.33
C GLU A 1 -9.36 1.54 14.76
N SER A 2 -10.26 1.80 13.83
CA SER A 2 -11.08 0.79 13.16
C SER A 2 -10.61 0.67 11.71
N PRO A 3 -9.68 -0.25 11.38
CA PRO A 3 -9.23 -0.45 10.01
C PRO A 3 -10.33 -1.11 9.18
N LEU A 4 -10.36 -0.81 7.89
CA LEU A 4 -11.10 -1.61 6.93
C LEU A 4 -10.50 -3.02 6.89
N LEU A 5 -11.35 -4.04 6.93
CA LEU A 5 -10.96 -5.43 6.84
C LEU A 5 -11.55 -6.06 5.60
N ILE A 6 -10.77 -6.91 4.94
CA ILE A 6 -11.24 -7.74 3.83
C ILE A 6 -11.23 -9.18 4.33
N TYR A 7 -12.41 -9.81 4.33
CA TYR A 7 -12.59 -11.16 4.88
C TYR A 7 -11.99 -11.31 6.30
N ASN A 8 -12.31 -10.36 7.17
CA ASN A 8 -11.81 -10.28 8.55
C ASN A 8 -10.27 -10.28 8.67
N THR A 9 -9.55 -9.82 7.65
CA THR A 9 -8.09 -9.79 7.62
C THR A 9 -7.61 -8.35 7.38
N LYS A 10 -6.62 -7.92 8.17
CA LYS A 10 -6.03 -6.59 8.05
C LYS A 10 -5.17 -6.51 6.78
N PHE A 11 -5.14 -5.33 6.16
CA PHE A 11 -4.24 -5.05 5.05
C PHE A 11 -3.74 -3.61 5.09
N ASP A 12 -2.67 -3.35 4.35
CA ASP A 12 -2.25 -2.01 3.94
C ASP A 12 -2.15 -1.92 2.41
N ILE A 13 -1.99 -0.71 1.88
CA ILE A 13 -1.71 -0.44 0.48
C ILE A 13 -0.30 0.11 0.35
N ARG A 14 0.55 -0.54 -0.46
CA ARG A 14 1.85 -0.01 -0.91
C ARG A 14 1.67 0.73 -2.21
N GLN A 15 1.81 2.05 -2.17
CA GLN A 15 1.78 2.94 -3.33
C GLN A 15 3.18 3.45 -3.67
N TRP A 16 3.57 3.35 -4.93
CA TRP A 16 4.83 3.92 -5.41
C TRP A 16 4.66 5.31 -5.99
N PHE A 17 5.64 6.17 -5.73
CA PHE A 17 5.74 7.47 -6.36
C PHE A 17 7.20 7.85 -6.55
N LEU A 18 7.47 8.76 -7.48
CA LEU A 18 8.80 9.22 -7.85
C LEU A 18 8.85 10.73 -7.73
N VAL A 19 9.90 11.26 -7.11
CA VAL A 19 10.20 12.69 -7.11
C VAL A 19 11.36 12.93 -8.06
N THR A 20 11.16 13.78 -9.07
CA THR A 20 12.18 14.08 -10.11
C THR A 20 12.73 15.50 -10.03
N SER A 21 12.05 16.38 -9.30
CA SER A 21 12.51 17.75 -9.06
C SER A 21 11.84 18.26 -7.79
N VAL A 22 12.59 19.00 -6.98
CA VAL A 22 12.09 19.68 -5.77
C VAL A 22 11.74 21.14 -6.08
N TYR A 23 12.38 21.75 -7.08
CA TYR A 23 12.17 23.13 -7.52
C TYR A 23 12.18 23.23 -9.06
N PRO A 24 11.01 23.21 -9.73
CA PRO A 24 9.66 23.05 -9.20
C PRO A 24 9.34 21.62 -8.77
N LEU A 25 8.58 21.46 -7.67
CA LEU A 25 8.21 20.14 -7.16
C LEU A 25 7.44 19.33 -8.21
N THR A 26 8.01 18.18 -8.58
CA THR A 26 7.44 17.25 -9.55
C THR A 26 7.34 15.86 -8.94
N ILE A 27 6.10 15.42 -8.69
CA ILE A 27 5.76 14.10 -8.13
C ILE A 27 5.04 13.27 -9.19
N TRP A 28 5.58 12.11 -9.52
CA TRP A 28 4.95 11.12 -10.39
C TRP A 28 4.33 10.02 -9.54
N PHE A 29 3.02 9.82 -9.68
CA PHE A 29 2.28 8.78 -8.99
C PHE A 29 2.20 7.53 -9.88
N TYR A 30 2.71 6.40 -9.41
CA TYR A 30 2.65 5.17 -10.20
C TYR A 30 1.21 4.66 -10.29
N LYS A 31 0.78 4.24 -11.48
CA LYS A 31 -0.63 3.89 -11.73
C LYS A 31 -1.07 2.66 -10.96
N GLU A 32 -0.16 1.72 -10.76
CA GLU A 32 -0.42 0.48 -10.04
C GLU A 32 0.07 0.55 -8.60
N CYS A 33 -0.65 -0.15 -7.73
CA CYS A 33 -0.26 -0.37 -6.35
C CYS A 33 -0.65 -1.80 -5.96
N TYR A 34 -0.31 -2.22 -4.75
CA TYR A 34 -0.72 -3.52 -4.24
C TYR A 34 -1.08 -3.47 -2.77
N LEU A 35 -1.97 -4.37 -2.38
CA LEU A 35 -2.36 -4.59 -1.00
C LEU A 35 -1.48 -5.68 -0.39
N ARG A 36 -1.15 -5.54 0.89
CA ARG A 36 -0.46 -6.57 1.68
C ARG A 36 -1.32 -6.98 2.86
N PHE A 37 -1.61 -8.26 2.98
CA PHE A 37 -2.49 -8.81 4.00
C PHE A 37 -1.70 -9.39 5.18
N SER A 38 -2.31 -9.39 6.36
CA SER A 38 -1.87 -10.24 7.47
C SER A 38 -2.15 -11.72 7.18
N SER A 39 -1.32 -12.61 7.72
CA SER A 39 -1.48 -14.06 7.64
C SER A 39 -2.58 -14.59 8.57
N GLN A 40 -2.99 -13.78 9.54
CA GLN A 40 -3.99 -14.13 10.55
C GLN A 40 -5.23 -13.23 10.46
N PRO A 41 -6.42 -13.73 10.85
CA PRO A 41 -7.61 -12.91 11.04
C PRO A 41 -7.39 -11.81 12.09
N PHE A 42 -8.02 -10.65 11.89
CA PHE A 42 -7.93 -9.51 12.79
C PHE A 42 -8.53 -9.81 14.16
N SER A 43 -7.90 -9.27 15.22
CA SER A 43 -8.37 -9.40 16.59
C SER A 43 -7.98 -8.18 17.40
N LEU A 44 -8.91 -7.62 18.18
CA LEU A 44 -8.62 -6.56 19.15
C LEU A 44 -8.12 -7.09 20.49
N VAL A 45 -8.22 -8.40 20.72
CA VAL A 45 -7.79 -9.05 21.97
C VAL A 45 -6.37 -9.58 21.84
N ASN A 46 -6.04 -10.17 20.69
CA ASN A 46 -4.71 -10.68 20.42
C ASN A 46 -3.90 -9.64 19.62
N LEU A 47 -2.88 -9.07 20.26
CA LEU A 47 -2.00 -8.03 19.70
C LEU A 47 -0.75 -8.59 19.01
N HIS A 48 -0.71 -9.89 18.71
CA HIS A 48 0.43 -10.51 18.06
C HIS A 48 0.72 -9.88 16.67
N GLU A 49 2.00 -9.70 16.35
CA GLU A 49 2.43 -8.99 15.14
C GLU A 49 1.93 -9.61 13.84
N SER A 50 1.76 -10.94 13.80
CA SER A 50 1.23 -11.65 12.63
C SER A 50 -0.22 -11.27 12.29
N ILE A 51 -0.96 -10.64 13.22
CA ILE A 51 -2.32 -10.12 13.06
C ILE A 51 -2.30 -8.64 12.66
N HIS A 52 -1.42 -7.85 13.27
CA HIS A 52 -1.50 -6.38 13.21
C HIS A 52 -0.50 -5.71 12.28
N LEU A 53 0.58 -6.40 11.90
CA LEU A 53 1.58 -5.87 10.97
C LEU A 53 1.45 -6.57 9.63
N THR A 54 1.38 -5.80 8.55
CA THR A 54 1.08 -6.28 7.19
C THR A 54 2.31 -6.30 6.28
N ASN A 55 3.45 -5.80 6.78
CA ASN A 55 4.70 -5.79 6.03
C ASN A 55 5.21 -7.22 5.75
N ASN A 56 5.70 -7.43 4.53
CA ASN A 56 6.15 -8.75 4.07
C ASN A 56 7.36 -9.27 4.86
N ALA A 57 8.20 -8.38 5.38
CA ALA A 57 9.39 -8.73 6.16
C ALA A 57 9.04 -9.51 7.45
N ILE A 58 7.90 -9.18 8.06
CA ILE A 58 7.34 -9.89 9.23
C ILE A 58 6.47 -11.06 8.77
N GLN A 59 5.56 -10.82 7.82
CA GLN A 59 4.57 -11.83 7.41
C GLN A 59 5.19 -13.09 6.79
N ARG A 60 6.37 -12.99 6.16
CA ARG A 60 7.10 -14.17 5.64
C ARG A 60 7.52 -15.19 6.71
N ASN A 61 7.54 -14.79 7.98
CA ASN A 61 7.87 -15.68 9.10
C ASN A 61 6.65 -16.49 9.59
N TYR A 62 5.46 -16.25 9.04
CA TYR A 62 4.20 -16.81 9.50
C TYR A 62 3.45 -17.51 8.37
N SER A 63 2.90 -18.68 8.68
CA SER A 63 1.97 -19.39 7.79
C SER A 63 0.56 -18.82 7.91
N ASN A 64 -0.18 -18.82 6.81
CA ASN A 64 -1.59 -18.41 6.81
C ASN A 64 -2.42 -19.27 7.76
N ASN A 65 -3.25 -18.62 8.58
CA ASN A 65 -4.17 -19.32 9.47
C ASN A 65 -5.15 -20.19 8.68
N ARG A 66 -5.48 -21.38 9.20
CA ARG A 66 -6.48 -22.26 8.58
C ARG A 66 -7.90 -21.68 8.59
N HIS A 67 -8.18 -20.75 9.50
CA HIS A 67 -9.47 -20.04 9.60
C HIS A 67 -9.50 -18.74 8.78
N ARG A 68 -8.42 -18.42 8.06
CA ARG A 68 -8.41 -17.30 7.12
C ARG A 68 -9.27 -17.63 5.91
N ASP A 69 -10.00 -16.64 5.40
CA ASP A 69 -10.90 -16.85 4.27
C ASP A 69 -10.14 -17.33 3.02
N PRO A 70 -10.59 -18.43 2.37
CA PRO A 70 -9.91 -19.02 1.23
C PRO A 70 -9.91 -18.14 -0.04
N LYS A 71 -10.72 -17.08 -0.09
CA LYS A 71 -10.69 -16.09 -1.19
C LYS A 71 -9.47 -15.17 -1.12
N LEU A 72 -8.79 -15.11 0.02
CA LEU A 72 -7.55 -14.37 0.14
C LEU A 72 -6.38 -15.16 -0.49
N PRO A 73 -5.43 -14.45 -1.12
CA PRO A 73 -4.32 -15.09 -1.82
C PRO A 73 -3.36 -15.72 -0.80
N HIS A 74 -2.77 -16.86 -1.16
CA HIS A 74 -1.78 -17.53 -0.33
C HIS A 74 -0.53 -16.66 -0.10
N GLU A 75 -0.12 -15.90 -1.12
CA GLU A 75 1.02 -14.97 -1.07
C GLU A 75 0.71 -13.64 -0.34
N ASN A 76 -0.49 -13.51 0.24
CA ASN A 76 -0.90 -12.35 1.04
C ASN A 76 -0.80 -11.01 0.30
N MET A 77 -0.97 -11.01 -1.03
CA MET A 77 -0.95 -9.78 -1.83
C MET A 77 -2.02 -9.75 -2.90
N TRP A 78 -2.63 -8.58 -3.10
CA TRP A 78 -3.49 -8.29 -4.24
C TRP A 78 -2.92 -7.13 -5.06
N HIS A 79 -3.06 -7.20 -6.37
CA HIS A 79 -2.97 -6.01 -7.21
C HIS A 79 -4.11 -5.04 -6.91
N SER A 80 -3.89 -3.75 -7.16
CA SER A 80 -4.91 -2.71 -7.04
C SER A 80 -6.18 -3.04 -7.84
N SER A 81 -6.05 -3.67 -9.01
CA SER A 81 -7.17 -4.11 -9.85
C SER A 81 -8.07 -5.12 -9.14
N LYS A 82 -7.49 -6.10 -8.45
CA LYS A 82 -8.29 -7.09 -7.70
C LYS A 82 -9.03 -6.46 -6.52
N PHE A 83 -8.43 -5.44 -5.90
CA PHE A 83 -9.12 -4.67 -4.86
C PHE A 83 -10.27 -3.83 -5.42
N GLN A 84 -10.11 -3.23 -6.61
CA GLN A 84 -11.19 -2.54 -7.32
C GLN A 84 -12.33 -3.50 -7.66
N ASP A 85 -12.03 -4.71 -8.15
CA ASP A 85 -13.04 -5.75 -8.39
C ASP A 85 -13.78 -6.11 -7.09
N TYR A 86 -13.05 -6.27 -5.98
CA TYR A 86 -13.66 -6.53 -4.67
C TYR A 86 -14.59 -5.39 -4.22
N LEU A 87 -14.19 -4.13 -4.40
CA LEU A 87 -15.05 -2.98 -4.12
C LEU A 87 -16.32 -3.02 -4.97
N ASN A 88 -16.22 -3.40 -6.24
CA ASN A 88 -17.38 -3.57 -7.12
C ASN A 88 -18.30 -4.68 -6.61
N GLU A 89 -17.75 -5.83 -6.20
CA GLU A 89 -18.50 -6.98 -5.69
C GLU A 89 -19.31 -6.62 -4.43
N ILE A 90 -18.82 -5.72 -3.59
CA ILE A 90 -19.50 -5.30 -2.35
C ILE A 90 -20.36 -4.03 -2.52
N GLY A 91 -20.49 -3.49 -3.73
CA GLY A 91 -21.31 -2.31 -4.01
C GLY A 91 -20.64 -0.96 -3.73
N GLU A 92 -19.31 -0.94 -3.54
CA GLU A 92 -18.51 0.24 -3.19
C GLU A 92 -17.60 0.70 -4.35
N THR A 93 -18.03 0.42 -5.59
CA THR A 93 -17.32 0.67 -6.85
C THR A 93 -16.66 2.06 -6.93
N ASP A 94 -17.39 3.11 -6.56
CA ASP A 94 -16.91 4.47 -6.70
C ASP A 94 -15.85 4.87 -5.68
N LYS A 95 -15.69 4.13 -4.56
CA LYS A 95 -14.77 4.51 -3.47
C LYS A 95 -13.32 4.58 -3.91
N TRP A 96 -12.89 3.70 -4.82
CA TRP A 96 -11.54 3.74 -5.36
C TRP A 96 -11.22 5.09 -6.01
N ARG A 97 -12.08 5.51 -6.94
CA ARG A 97 -11.90 6.72 -7.75
C ARG A 97 -12.19 8.00 -6.96
N THR A 98 -13.18 7.98 -6.06
CA THR A 98 -13.69 9.18 -5.41
C THR A 98 -13.08 9.47 -4.05
N VAL A 99 -12.53 8.47 -3.35
CA VAL A 99 -12.00 8.60 -1.99
C VAL A 99 -10.57 8.10 -1.89
N ILE A 100 -10.33 6.82 -2.20
CA ILE A 100 -9.06 6.15 -1.91
C ILE A 100 -7.91 6.72 -2.74
N LEU A 101 -8.06 6.74 -4.07
CA LEU A 101 -7.01 7.25 -4.96
C LEU A 101 -6.73 8.76 -4.77
N PRO A 102 -7.74 9.65 -4.69
CA PRO A 102 -7.51 11.05 -4.37
C PRO A 102 -6.86 11.26 -3.00
N GLY A 103 -7.32 10.53 -1.98
CA GLY A 103 -6.78 10.63 -0.62
C GLY A 103 -5.32 10.18 -0.53
N MET A 104 -4.93 9.10 -1.22
CA MET A 104 -3.52 8.67 -1.28
C MET A 104 -2.64 9.73 -1.96
N LYS A 105 -3.12 10.33 -3.06
CA LYS A 105 -2.40 11.42 -3.73
C LYS A 105 -2.23 12.63 -2.82
N GLN A 106 -3.29 13.04 -2.12
CA GLN A 106 -3.25 14.14 -1.16
C GLN A 106 -2.28 13.86 -0.01
N GLY A 107 -2.30 12.64 0.54
CA GLY A 107 -1.36 12.23 1.60
C GLY A 107 0.10 12.32 1.16
N ILE A 108 0.43 11.81 -0.03
CA ILE A 108 1.79 11.90 -0.59
C ILE A 108 2.19 13.36 -0.84
N VAL A 109 1.34 14.14 -1.52
CA VAL A 109 1.63 15.55 -1.81
C VAL A 109 1.85 16.34 -0.52
N GLY A 110 0.98 16.15 0.47
CA GLY A 110 1.10 16.81 1.77
C GLY A 110 2.41 16.45 2.49
N ALA A 111 2.78 15.16 2.51
CA ALA A 111 4.00 14.70 3.16
C ALA A 111 5.28 15.23 2.46
N VAL A 112 5.28 15.28 1.12
CA VAL A 112 6.41 15.80 0.35
C VAL A 112 6.53 17.32 0.51
N LEU A 113 5.42 18.06 0.43
CA LEU A 113 5.41 19.51 0.65
C LEU A 113 5.90 19.88 2.06
N ALA A 114 5.45 19.14 3.08
CA ALA A 114 5.87 19.37 4.46
C ALA A 114 7.37 19.13 4.69
N SER A 115 8.01 18.34 3.83
CA SER A 115 9.45 18.02 3.90
C SER A 115 10.28 18.79 2.86
N GLN A 116 9.65 19.59 1.99
CA GLN A 116 10.28 20.13 0.78
C GLN A 116 11.49 21.04 1.08
N ASP A 117 11.42 21.81 2.17
CA ASP A 117 12.50 22.72 2.57
C ASP A 117 13.77 21.96 3.02
N ASP A 118 13.62 20.74 3.53
CA ASP A 118 14.71 19.87 3.95
C ASP A 118 15.22 18.95 2.81
N MET A 119 14.52 18.92 1.66
CA MET A 119 14.92 18.10 0.53
C MET A 119 16.07 18.75 -0.23
N ILE A 120 17.15 17.98 -0.40
CA ILE A 120 18.31 18.43 -1.17
C ILE A 120 17.98 18.31 -2.66
N ASP A 121 17.89 19.44 -3.34
CA ASP A 121 17.79 19.46 -4.80
C ASP A 121 19.13 19.03 -5.40
N ARG A 122 19.17 17.81 -5.95
CA ARG A 122 20.31 17.28 -6.68
C ARG A 122 19.94 17.18 -8.15
N ALA A 123 20.53 18.04 -8.96
CA ALA A 123 20.38 17.98 -10.41
C ALA A 123 20.67 16.57 -10.93
N ASN A 124 19.84 16.09 -11.86
CA ASN A 124 19.91 14.74 -12.45
C ASN A 124 19.72 13.58 -11.44
N SER A 125 19.09 13.83 -10.29
CA SER A 125 18.69 12.78 -9.35
C SER A 125 17.18 12.56 -9.39
N PHE A 126 16.78 11.31 -9.18
CA PHE A 126 15.40 10.95 -8.92
C PHE A 126 15.38 9.98 -7.76
N GLU A 127 14.30 10.01 -6.98
CA GLU A 127 14.13 9.08 -5.86
C GLU A 127 12.77 8.40 -5.96
N LEU A 128 12.82 7.07 -6.00
CA LEU A 128 11.64 6.22 -5.93
C LEU A 128 11.30 5.98 -4.46
N TYR A 129 10.04 6.21 -4.12
CA TYR A 129 9.50 6.08 -2.79
C TYR A 129 8.35 5.07 -2.75
N GLY A 130 8.14 4.45 -1.60
CA GLY A 130 6.96 3.65 -1.29
C GLY A 130 6.21 4.21 -0.10
N ALA A 131 4.99 4.68 -0.31
CA ALA A 131 4.07 5.10 0.75
C ALA A 131 3.18 3.93 1.17
N ASP A 132 3.05 3.73 2.48
CA ASP A 132 2.16 2.75 3.09
C ASP A 132 0.91 3.44 3.62
N PHE A 133 -0.26 2.97 3.18
CA PHE A 133 -1.55 3.48 3.59
C PHE A 133 -2.38 2.42 4.29
N LEU A 134 -3.01 2.80 5.41
CA LEU A 134 -4.11 2.07 6.01
C LEU A 134 -5.43 2.68 5.55
N LEU A 135 -6.44 1.87 5.26
CA LEU A 135 -7.80 2.38 5.04
C LEU A 135 -8.60 2.30 6.34
N GLY A 136 -9.25 3.39 6.71
CA GLY A 136 -10.31 3.38 7.73
C GLY A 136 -11.58 2.69 7.22
N ILE A 137 -12.50 2.34 8.12
CA ILE A 137 -13.83 1.79 7.77
C ILE A 137 -14.66 2.69 6.83
N ASP A 138 -14.31 3.98 6.75
CA ASP A 138 -14.88 5.00 5.87
C ASP A 138 -14.16 5.09 4.51
N TYR A 139 -13.23 4.19 4.24
CA TYR A 139 -12.36 4.14 3.05
C TYR A 139 -11.36 5.29 2.95
N ILE A 140 -11.24 6.13 4.00
CA ILE A 140 -10.28 7.23 4.00
C ILE A 140 -8.87 6.66 4.19
N PRO A 141 -7.93 6.94 3.28
CA PRO A 141 -6.55 6.50 3.41
C PRO A 141 -5.79 7.34 4.44
N ILE A 142 -5.12 6.64 5.35
CA ILE A 142 -4.26 7.20 6.39
C ILE A 142 -2.82 6.82 6.02
N LEU A 143 -1.98 7.83 5.76
CA LEU A 143 -0.55 7.61 5.49
C LEU A 143 0.14 7.15 6.78
N LEU A 144 0.76 5.97 6.73
CA LEU A 144 1.49 5.39 7.87
C LEU A 144 2.98 5.77 7.83
N GLU A 145 3.62 5.52 6.69
CA GLU A 145 5.05 5.77 6.50
C GLU A 145 5.39 5.96 5.02
N ILE A 146 6.53 6.61 4.76
CA ILE A 146 7.16 6.71 3.45
C ILE A 146 8.55 6.09 3.54
N ASN A 147 8.83 5.14 2.67
CA ASN A 147 10.09 4.42 2.59
C ASN A 147 10.90 4.88 1.38
N MET A 148 12.16 5.23 1.59
CA MET A 148 13.15 5.43 0.52
C MET A 148 13.68 4.09 0.01
N GLY A 149 13.92 3.99 -1.30
CA GLY A 149 14.44 2.78 -1.93
C GLY A 149 13.54 1.56 -1.65
N PRO A 150 12.23 1.64 -1.96
CA PRO A 150 11.31 0.55 -1.69
C PRO A 150 11.85 -0.72 -2.35
N ALA A 151 11.88 -1.83 -1.61
CA ALA A 151 12.43 -3.08 -2.10
C ALA A 151 11.77 -3.49 -3.42
N MET A 152 12.51 -3.34 -4.53
CA MET A 152 12.16 -3.81 -5.86
C MET A 152 12.42 -5.32 -6.00
N TYR A 153 12.18 -6.08 -4.93
CA TYR A 153 12.41 -7.51 -4.92
C TYR A 153 11.12 -8.23 -5.29
N ALA A 154 11.19 -9.11 -6.30
CA ALA A 154 10.10 -9.96 -6.76
C ALA A 154 9.80 -11.08 -5.74
N SER A 155 9.38 -10.71 -4.53
CA SER A 155 9.07 -11.64 -3.44
C SER A 155 7.79 -12.44 -3.67
N THR A 156 6.90 -11.93 -4.51
CA THR A 156 5.61 -12.53 -4.91
C THR A 156 5.38 -12.29 -6.40
N LYS A 157 4.40 -12.99 -7.00
CA LYS A 157 4.06 -12.73 -8.41
C LYS A 157 3.64 -11.28 -8.62
N VAL A 158 2.82 -10.76 -7.69
CA VAL A 158 2.37 -9.37 -7.66
C VAL A 158 3.55 -8.39 -7.69
N THR A 159 4.50 -8.52 -6.76
CA THR A 159 5.66 -7.62 -6.71
C THR A 159 6.56 -7.79 -7.92
N GLY A 160 6.71 -9.02 -8.45
CA GLY A 160 7.50 -9.28 -9.65
C GLY A 160 6.94 -8.62 -10.91
N ASP A 161 5.62 -8.63 -11.11
CA ASP A 161 4.99 -8.01 -12.27
C ASP A 161 5.04 -6.47 -12.19
N ILE A 162 4.84 -5.91 -11.00
CA ILE A 162 4.93 -4.45 -10.82
C ILE A 162 6.39 -3.98 -10.93
N CYS A 163 7.37 -4.72 -10.39
CA CYS A 163 8.79 -4.38 -10.57
C CYS A 163 9.21 -4.44 -12.05
N ARG A 164 8.77 -5.46 -12.80
CA ARG A 164 9.07 -5.58 -14.24
C ARG A 164 8.51 -4.42 -15.07
N SER A 165 7.34 -3.89 -14.70
CA SER A 165 6.73 -2.75 -15.42
C SER A 165 7.35 -1.38 -15.09
N VAL A 166 8.10 -1.26 -13.99
CA VAL A 166 8.88 -0.04 -13.67
C VAL A 166 10.20 0.02 -14.45
N HIS A 167 10.69 -1.11 -14.97
CA HIS A 167 11.95 -1.20 -15.72
C HIS A 167 11.79 -1.09 -17.25
N GLY A 168 10.57 -0.99 -17.78
CA GLY A 168 10.27 -0.88 -19.21
C GLY A 168 9.65 0.46 -19.55
#